data_AF-A0A949LY61-F1
#
_entry.id   AF-A0A949LY61-F1
#
_cell.length_a   1.000
_cell.length_b   1.000
_cell.length_c   1.000
_cell.angle_alpha   90.00
_cell.angle_beta   90.00
_cell.angle_gamma   90.00
#
_symmetry.space_group_name_H-M   'P 1'
#
loop_
_entity.id
_entity.type
_entity.pdbx_description
1 polymer ?
#
loop_
_entity_poly.entity_id
_entity_poly.type
_entity_poly.pdbx_seq_one_letter_code
_entity_poly.pdbx_strand_id
1 'polypeptide(L)'
;MSGSLLTTVLIAQVLASVGMFGVIWLVQVLVYPLMHKVPPAAFGAFEAEHQRRITFVVGPLMAVEGISVLAVFFARPSCVSFALALAGGLAEAVAIGTTALVSAPLHGRMSASGDPDLLGRLIGTNWIRTVAWTCRAAIAVAMLVGC
;
A
#
# COMPACT_ATOMS: atom_id res chain seq x y z
N MET A 1 -26.16 1.05 -7.08
CA MET A 1 -25.89 1.95 -5.96
C MET A 1 -26.62 3.26 -6.21
N SER A 2 -27.09 3.97 -5.18
CA SER A 2 -27.53 5.35 -5.38
C SER A 2 -26.34 6.22 -5.84
N GLY A 3 -26.61 7.31 -6.56
CA GLY A 3 -25.56 8.21 -7.05
C GLY A 3 -24.66 8.76 -5.93
N SER A 4 -25.23 9.07 -4.77
CA SER A 4 -24.46 9.56 -3.60
C SER A 4 -23.54 8.50 -3.00
N LEU A 5 -24.00 7.25 -2.88
CA LEU A 5 -23.18 6.16 -2.33
C LEU A 5 -22.02 5.83 -3.27
N LEU A 6 -22.26 5.87 -4.57
CA LEU A 6 -21.23 5.69 -5.59
C LEU A 6 -20.09 6.69 -5.43
N THR A 7 -20.41 7.98 -5.44
CA THR A 7 -19.43 9.05 -5.34
C THR A 7 -18.62 8.92 -4.06
N THR A 8 -19.27 8.58 -2.93
CA THR A 8 -18.58 8.33 -1.66
C THR A 8 -17.55 7.20 -1.75
N VAL A 9 -17.88 6.07 -2.39
CA VAL A 9 -16.94 4.94 -2.56
C VAL A 9 -15.74 5.35 -3.43
N LEU A 10 -15.97 6.04 -4.55
CA LEU A 10 -14.88 6.47 -5.43
C LEU A 10 -13.97 7.50 -4.75
N ILE A 11 -14.53 8.44 -3.99
CA ILE A 11 -13.74 9.40 -3.18
C ILE A 11 -12.92 8.67 -2.12
N ALA A 12 -13.54 7.75 -1.36
CA ALA A 12 -12.84 6.98 -0.35
C ALA A 12 -11.68 6.18 -0.96
N GLN A 13 -11.92 5.56 -2.11
CA GLN A 13 -10.90 4.82 -2.86
C GLN A 13 -9.73 5.73 -3.27
N VAL A 14 -10.00 6.92 -3.81
CA VAL A 14 -8.96 7.89 -4.19
C VAL A 14 -8.16 8.34 -2.98
N LEU A 15 -8.82 8.74 -1.90
CA LEU A 15 -8.14 9.20 -0.67
C LEU A 15 -7.21 8.11 -0.12
N ALA A 16 -7.68 6.88 -0.07
CA ALA A 16 -6.88 5.76 0.42
C ALA A 16 -5.73 5.41 -0.52
N SER A 17 -5.97 5.34 -1.84
CA SER A 17 -4.95 4.98 -2.83
C SER A 17 -3.86 6.04 -2.93
N VAL A 18 -4.23 7.33 -2.96
CA VAL A 18 -3.28 8.45 -2.96
C VAL A 18 -2.53 8.55 -1.64
N GLY A 19 -3.20 8.27 -0.52
CA GLY A 19 -2.56 8.13 0.79
C GLY A 19 -1.48 7.05 0.78
N MET A 20 -1.79 5.84 0.29
CA MET A 20 -0.82 4.76 0.18
C MET A 20 0.30 5.05 -0.80
N PHE A 21 0.02 5.71 -1.93
CA PHE A 21 1.04 6.23 -2.83
C PHE A 21 2.01 7.16 -2.10
N GLY A 22 1.51 8.14 -1.33
CA GLY A 22 2.35 9.04 -0.56
C GLY A 22 3.20 8.31 0.48
N VAL A 23 2.57 7.41 1.25
CA VAL A 23 3.25 6.63 2.29
C VAL A 23 4.33 5.72 1.69
N ILE A 24 4.04 5.00 0.60
CA ILE A 24 4.99 4.04 0.05
C ILE A 24 6.22 4.73 -0.55
N TRP A 25 6.05 5.89 -1.18
CA TRP A 25 7.17 6.68 -1.69
C TRP A 25 8.02 7.27 -0.55
N LEU A 26 7.37 7.78 0.50
CA LEU A 26 8.08 8.23 1.71
C LEU A 26 8.90 7.08 2.31
N VAL A 27 8.30 5.89 2.40
CA VAL A 27 8.97 4.71 2.92
C VAL A 27 10.16 4.29 2.04
N GLN A 28 9.95 4.21 0.72
CA GLN A 28 10.95 3.78 -0.24
C GLN A 28 12.15 4.71 -0.33
N VAL A 29 11.91 6.03 -0.39
CA VAL A 29 12.95 7.02 -0.71
C VAL A 29 13.58 7.62 0.55
N LEU A 30 12.82 7.75 1.63
CA LEU A 30 13.29 8.40 2.85
C LEU A 30 13.47 7.41 3.99
N VAL A 31 12.40 6.72 4.40
CA VAL A 31 12.42 5.94 5.65
C VAL A 31 13.41 4.78 5.56
N TYR A 32 13.27 3.87 4.59
CA TYR A 32 14.14 2.71 4.49
C TYR A 32 15.62 3.07 4.26
N PRO A 33 15.97 4.05 3.40
CA PRO A 33 17.36 4.49 3.30
C PRO A 33 17.93 5.02 4.62
N LEU A 34 17.15 5.78 5.39
CA LEU A 34 17.58 6.29 6.71
C LEU A 34 17.73 5.19 7.76
N MET A 35 17.07 4.04 7.61
CA MET A 35 17.25 2.90 8.52
C MET A 35 18.69 2.37 8.53
N HIS A 36 19.47 2.55 7.46
CA HIS A 36 20.91 2.21 7.45
C HIS A 36 21.74 3.03 8.45
N LYS A 37 21.20 4.14 8.97
CA LYS A 37 21.87 4.98 9.96
C LYS A 37 21.61 4.52 11.39
N VAL A 38 20.73 3.54 11.60
CA VAL A 38 20.45 2.98 12.92
C VAL A 38 21.58 2.01 13.31
N PRO A 39 22.22 2.16 14.48
CA PRO A 39 23.25 1.24 14.93
C PRO A 39 22.74 -0.20 15.01
N PRO A 40 23.55 -1.22 14.62
CA PRO A 40 23.10 -2.62 14.62
C PRO A 40 22.53 -3.10 15.96
N ALA A 41 23.14 -2.68 17.07
CA ALA A 41 22.68 -3.02 18.42
C ALA A 41 21.28 -2.47 18.78
N ALA A 42 20.82 -1.41 18.10
CA ALA A 42 19.51 -0.80 18.33
C ALA A 42 18.49 -1.16 17.24
N PHE A 43 18.92 -1.79 16.14
CA PHE A 43 18.11 -1.99 14.95
C PHE A 43 16.86 -2.84 15.21
N GLY A 44 17.00 -3.98 15.91
CA GLY A 44 15.85 -4.85 16.19
C GLY A 44 14.74 -4.16 16.98
N ALA A 45 15.10 -3.37 18.00
CA ALA A 45 14.13 -2.61 18.81
C ALA A 45 13.50 -1.46 18.01
N PHE A 46 14.29 -0.75 17.21
CA PHE A 46 13.80 0.25 16.27
C PHE A 46 12.80 -0.35 15.28
N GLU A 47 13.12 -1.51 14.70
CA GLU A 47 12.30 -2.17 13.67
C GLU A 47 10.97 -2.66 14.25
N ALA A 48 10.97 -3.28 15.42
CA ALA A 48 9.75 -3.69 16.11
C ALA A 48 8.81 -2.49 16.35
N GLU A 49 9.35 -1.35 16.77
CA GLU A 49 8.58 -0.13 16.99
C GLU A 49 8.14 0.51 15.66
N HIS A 50 8.98 0.48 14.63
CA HIS A 50 8.62 0.91 13.29
C HIS A 50 7.41 0.12 12.75
N GLN A 51 7.44 -1.21 12.82
CA GLN A 51 6.33 -2.08 12.41
C GLN A 51 5.03 -1.74 13.16
N ARG A 52 5.12 -1.56 14.47
CA ARG A 52 3.95 -1.23 15.30
C ARG A 52 3.33 0.11 14.90
N ARG A 53 4.17 1.14 14.72
CA ARG A 53 3.70 2.49 14.38
C ARG A 53 3.19 2.61 12.96
N ILE A 54 3.90 2.03 11.98
CA ILE A 54 3.53 2.15 10.58
C ILE A 54 2.17 1.48 10.31
N THR A 55 1.84 0.40 11.04
CA THR A 55 0.55 -0.30 10.94
C THR A 55 -0.65 0.62 11.21
N PHE A 56 -0.55 1.58 12.14
CA PHE A 56 -1.62 2.54 12.39
C PHE A 56 -1.82 3.55 11.24
N VAL A 57 -0.82 3.73 10.39
CA VAL A 57 -0.90 4.60 9.21
C VAL A 57 -1.40 3.82 8.00
N VAL A 58 -0.77 2.68 7.70
CA VAL A 58 -1.08 1.91 6.48
C VAL A 58 -2.34 1.06 6.62
N GLY A 59 -2.61 0.51 7.81
CA GLY A 59 -3.72 -0.41 8.05
C GLY A 59 -5.08 0.19 7.69
N PRO A 60 -5.43 1.39 8.17
CA PRO A 60 -6.69 2.04 7.81
C PRO A 60 -6.80 2.33 6.30
N LEU A 61 -5.73 2.80 5.67
CA LEU A 61 -5.73 3.11 4.24
C LEU A 61 -5.93 1.83 3.40
N MET A 62 -5.19 0.77 3.72
CA MET A 62 -5.32 -0.52 3.03
C MET A 62 -6.69 -1.16 3.25
N ALA A 63 -7.29 -1.00 4.43
CA ALA A 63 -8.66 -1.47 4.69
C ALA A 63 -9.68 -0.73 3.83
N VAL A 64 -9.56 0.60 3.71
CA VAL A 64 -10.43 1.40 2.85
C VAL A 64 -10.23 1.05 1.38
N GLU A 65 -8.99 0.86 0.91
CA GLU A 65 -8.71 0.38 -0.45
C GLU A 65 -9.42 -0.96 -0.71
N GLY A 66 -9.21 -1.95 0.17
CA GLY A 66 -9.76 -3.30 0.00
C GLY A 66 -11.29 -3.32 -0.03
N ILE A 67 -11.94 -2.59 0.89
CA ILE A 67 -13.40 -2.46 0.91
C ILE A 67 -13.90 -1.78 -0.37
N SER A 68 -13.22 -0.71 -0.81
CA SER A 68 -13.64 0.05 -1.98
C SER A 68 -13.49 -0.77 -3.27
N VAL A 69 -12.42 -1.55 -3.42
CA VAL A 69 -12.25 -2.45 -4.57
C VAL A 69 -13.34 -3.51 -4.61
N LEU A 70 -13.66 -4.14 -3.47
CA LEU A 70 -14.74 -5.12 -3.42
C LEU A 70 -16.08 -4.47 -3.78
N ALA A 71 -16.35 -3.27 -3.27
CA ALA A 71 -17.57 -2.52 -3.61
C ALA A 71 -17.64 -2.19 -5.11
N VAL A 72 -16.57 -1.67 -5.71
CA VAL A 72 -16.51 -1.36 -7.15
C VAL A 72 -16.56 -2.63 -8.01
N PHE A 73 -16.03 -3.76 -7.54
CA PHE A 73 -16.06 -5.01 -8.30
C PHE A 73 -17.47 -5.63 -8.33
N PHE A 74 -18.13 -5.74 -7.17
CA PHE A 74 -19.45 -6.38 -7.06
C PHE A 74 -20.62 -5.45 -7.38
N ALA A 75 -20.45 -4.14 -7.24
CA ALA A 75 -21.47 -3.13 -7.52
C ALA A 75 -20.95 -2.07 -8.50
N ARG A 76 -20.33 -2.53 -9.60
CA ARG A 76 -19.61 -1.68 -10.54
C ARG A 76 -20.46 -0.51 -11.05
N PRO A 77 -19.94 0.74 -10.95
CA PRO A 77 -20.58 1.91 -11.53
C PRO A 77 -20.65 1.80 -13.05
N SER A 78 -21.72 2.30 -13.67
CA SER A 78 -21.86 2.28 -15.14
C SER A 78 -20.76 3.09 -15.84
N CYS A 79 -20.30 4.17 -15.21
CA CYS A 79 -19.21 5.01 -15.70
C CYS A 79 -17.81 4.39 -15.55
N VAL A 80 -17.62 3.40 -14.66
CA VAL A 80 -16.33 2.72 -14.49
C VAL A 80 -16.31 1.48 -15.38
N SER A 81 -15.39 1.43 -16.35
CA SER A 81 -15.23 0.25 -17.19
C SER A 81 -14.74 -0.95 -16.39
N PHE A 82 -15.14 -2.16 -16.82
CA PHE A 82 -14.67 -3.40 -16.18
C PHE A 82 -13.14 -3.54 -16.25
N ALA A 83 -12.53 -3.11 -17.36
CA ALA A 83 -11.08 -3.15 -17.53
C ALA A 83 -10.36 -2.29 -16.48
N LEU A 84 -10.85 -1.07 -16.20
CA LEU A 84 -10.29 -0.23 -15.15
C LEU A 84 -10.48 -0.85 -13.76
N ALA A 85 -11.68 -1.37 -13.47
CA ALA A 85 -11.97 -2.05 -12.20
C ALA A 85 -11.02 -3.23 -11.96
N LEU A 86 -10.83 -4.07 -12.97
CA LEU A 86 -9.94 -5.22 -12.92
C LEU A 86 -8.47 -4.80 -12.78
N ALA A 87 -8.00 -3.83 -13.58
CA ALA A 87 -6.63 -3.34 -13.50
C ALA A 87 -6.31 -2.75 -12.12
N GLY A 88 -7.24 -1.99 -11.54
CA GLY A 88 -7.13 -1.46 -10.18
C GLY A 88 -7.07 -2.57 -9.15
N GLY A 89 -7.98 -3.55 -9.21
CA GLY A 89 -7.98 -4.70 -8.32
C GLY A 89 -6.70 -5.53 -8.40
N LEU A 90 -6.13 -5.73 -9.60
CA LEU A 90 -4.87 -6.44 -9.79
C LEU A 90 -3.67 -5.68 -9.21
N ALA A 91 -3.60 -4.36 -9.44
CA ALA A 91 -2.55 -3.52 -8.85
C ALA A 91 -2.59 -3.59 -7.32
N GLU A 92 -3.78 -3.55 -6.74
CA GLU A 92 -3.96 -3.68 -5.29
C GLU A 92 -3.60 -5.07 -4.78
N ALA A 93 -4.02 -6.13 -5.47
CA ALA A 93 -3.66 -7.51 -5.12
C ALA A 93 -2.14 -7.72 -5.13
N VAL A 94 -1.41 -7.13 -6.09
CA VAL A 94 0.06 -7.17 -6.12
C VAL A 94 0.65 -6.42 -4.92
N ALA A 95 0.14 -5.23 -4.59
CA ALA A 95 0.61 -4.44 -3.47
C ALA A 95 0.38 -5.15 -2.11
N ILE A 96 -0.84 -5.64 -1.87
CA ILE A 96 -1.21 -6.36 -0.65
C ILE A 96 -0.48 -7.70 -0.58
N GLY A 97 -0.44 -8.46 -1.69
CA GLY A 97 0.26 -9.75 -1.76
C GLY A 97 1.74 -9.62 -1.46
N THR A 98 2.42 -8.61 -2.03
CA THR A 98 3.83 -8.34 -1.71
C THR A 98 4.01 -7.89 -0.27
N THR A 99 3.05 -7.14 0.29
CA THR A 99 3.07 -6.75 1.70
C THR A 99 3.01 -7.98 2.62
N ALA A 100 2.02 -8.84 2.42
CA ALA A 100 1.76 -9.98 3.29
C ALA A 100 2.79 -11.11 3.14
N LEU A 101 3.19 -11.43 1.90
CA LEU A 101 4.01 -12.61 1.61
C LEU A 101 5.52 -12.32 1.58
N VAL A 102 5.92 -11.07 1.41
CA VAL A 102 7.34 -10.69 1.30
C VAL A 102 7.74 -9.70 2.37
N SER A 103 7.07 -8.55 2.45
CA SER A 103 7.50 -7.45 3.33
C SER A 103 7.31 -7.80 4.81
N ALA A 104 6.14 -8.32 5.20
CA ALA A 104 5.86 -8.68 6.60
C ALA A 104 6.82 -9.77 7.15
N PRO A 105 7.11 -10.86 6.41
CA PRO A 105 8.13 -11.83 6.82
C PRO A 105 9.54 -11.23 6.92
N LEU A 106 9.94 -10.34 5.99
CA LEU A 106 11.24 -9.68 6.05
C LEU A 106 11.35 -8.80 7.29
N HIS A 107 10.33 -7.99 7.58
CA HIS A 107 10.29 -7.17 8.78
C HIS A 107 10.34 -8.01 10.07
N GLY A 108 9.60 -9.13 10.13
CA GLY A 108 9.67 -10.04 11.28
C GLY A 108 11.06 -10.64 11.51
N ARG A 109 11.76 -11.02 10.44
CA ARG A 109 13.14 -11.51 10.52
C ARG A 109 14.14 -10.43 10.93
N MET A 110 13.96 -9.21 10.43
CA MET A 110 14.80 -8.05 10.79
C MET A 110 14.65 -7.70 12.27
N SER A 111 13.43 -7.65 12.79
CA SER A 111 13.15 -7.42 14.21
C SER A 111 13.85 -8.46 15.11
N ALA A 112 13.96 -9.71 14.66
CA ALA A 112 14.56 -10.80 15.44
C ALA A 112 16.09 -10.89 15.32
N SER A 113 16.66 -10.59 14.16
CA SER A 113 18.09 -10.84 13.86
C SER A 113 18.97 -9.60 13.82
N GLY A 114 18.40 -8.41 13.60
CA GLY A 114 19.18 -7.18 13.38
C GLY A 114 20.02 -7.18 12.09
N ASP A 115 19.76 -8.14 11.18
CA ASP A 115 20.59 -8.37 9.98
C ASP A 115 20.40 -7.26 8.92
N PRO A 116 21.45 -6.49 8.60
CA PRO A 116 21.38 -5.41 7.62
C PRO A 116 21.17 -5.88 6.18
N ASP A 117 21.53 -7.12 5.82
CA ASP A 117 21.33 -7.63 4.46
C ASP A 117 19.84 -7.81 4.14
N LEU A 118 19.01 -8.00 5.16
CA LEU A 118 17.55 -8.06 5.03
C LEU A 118 16.94 -6.71 4.67
N LEU A 119 17.53 -5.59 5.13
CA LEU A 119 17.06 -4.25 4.78
C LEU A 119 17.28 -3.96 3.28
N GLY A 120 18.42 -4.36 2.72
CA GLY A 120 18.68 -4.24 1.28
C GLY A 120 17.65 -5.01 0.45
N ARG A 121 17.31 -6.24 0.86
CA ARG A 121 16.26 -7.05 0.21
C ARG A 121 14.88 -6.42 0.34
N LEU A 122 14.55 -5.87 1.50
CA LEU A 122 13.29 -5.15 1.72
C LEU A 122 13.18 -3.94 0.79
N ILE A 123 14.21 -3.11 0.70
CA ILE A 123 14.25 -1.93 -0.18
C ILE A 123 14.07 -2.34 -1.65
N GLY A 124 14.77 -3.40 -2.09
CA GLY A 124 14.67 -3.91 -3.45
C GLY A 124 13.27 -4.43 -3.78
N THR A 125 12.70 -5.23 -2.89
CA THR A 125 11.36 -5.81 -3.09
C THR A 125 10.22 -4.79 -2.90
N ASN A 126 10.44 -3.72 -2.14
CA ASN A 126 9.45 -2.67 -1.92
C ASN A 126 9.18 -1.81 -3.16
N TRP A 127 10.07 -1.82 -4.16
CA TRP A 127 9.79 -1.21 -5.46
C TRP A 127 8.57 -1.82 -6.16
N ILE A 128 8.31 -3.12 -5.97
CA ILE A 128 7.11 -3.79 -6.49
C ILE A 128 5.85 -3.10 -5.95
N ARG A 129 5.82 -2.87 -4.63
CA ARG A 129 4.71 -2.19 -3.94
C ARG A 129 4.62 -0.72 -4.33
N THR A 130 5.76 -0.06 -4.50
CA THR A 130 5.83 1.35 -4.90
C THR A 130 5.21 1.56 -6.27
N VAL A 131 5.55 0.72 -7.25
CA VAL A 131 4.95 0.75 -8.59
C VAL A 131 3.46 0.37 -8.51
N ALA A 132 3.13 -0.69 -7.79
CA ALA A 132 1.74 -1.16 -7.67
C ALA A 132 0.80 -0.10 -7.08
N TRP A 133 1.15 0.53 -5.95
CA TRP A 133 0.33 1.60 -5.37
C TRP A 133 0.34 2.89 -6.19
N THR A 134 1.41 3.17 -6.94
CA THR A 134 1.42 4.30 -7.90
C THR A 134 0.40 4.07 -9.02
N CYS A 135 0.41 2.89 -9.65
CA CYS A 135 -0.58 2.50 -10.65
C CYS A 135 -1.99 2.51 -10.05
N ARG A 136 -2.14 1.99 -8.83
CA ARG A 136 -3.43 1.91 -8.14
C ARG A 136 -4.04 3.29 -7.89
N ALA A 137 -3.23 4.25 -7.45
CA ALA A 137 -3.65 5.64 -7.24
C ALA A 137 -4.06 6.32 -8.55
N ALA A 138 -3.26 6.15 -9.63
CA ALA A 138 -3.60 6.68 -10.94
C ALA A 138 -4.93 6.13 -11.47
N ILE A 139 -5.15 4.82 -11.32
CA ILE A 139 -6.41 4.16 -11.71
C ILE A 139 -7.58 4.67 -10.86
N ALA A 140 -7.42 4.85 -9.55
CA ALA A 140 -8.45 5.40 -8.69
C ALA A 140 -8.90 6.79 -9.16
N VAL A 141 -7.94 7.67 -9.47
CA VAL A 141 -8.22 9.02 -9.96
C VAL A 141 -8.92 8.95 -11.32
N ALA A 142 -8.47 8.09 -12.23
CA ALA A 142 -9.10 7.91 -13.53
C ALA A 142 -10.56 7.43 -13.42
N MET A 143 -10.85 6.53 -12.48
CA MET A 143 -12.22 6.08 -12.19
C MET A 143 -13.10 7.22 -11.68
N LEU A 144 -12.59 8.07 -10.79
CA LEU A 144 -13.36 9.18 -10.23
C LEU A 144 -13.62 10.29 -11.27
N VAL A 145 -12.61 10.65 -12.06
CA VAL A 145 -12.72 11.72 -13.07
C VAL A 145 -13.57 11.31 -14.26
N GLY A 146 -13.62 10.02 -14.59
CA GLY A 146 -14.40 9.49 -15.70
C GLY A 146 -15.90 9.29 -15.43
N CYS A 147 -16.44 9.71 -14.26
CA CYS A 147 -17.76 9.31 -13.77
C CYS A 147 -18.92 10.33 -13.84
#